data_AF-A0A1Q9QZC3-F1
#
_entry.id   AF-A0A1Q9QZC3-F1
#
_cell.length_a   1.000
_cell.length_b   1.000
_cell.length_c   1.000
_cell.angle_alpha   90.00
_cell.angle_beta   90.00
_cell.angle_gamma   90.00
#
_symmetry.space_group_name_H-M   'P 1'
#
loop_
_entity.id
_entity.type
_entity.pdbx_description
1 polymer ?
#
loop_
_entity_poly.entity_id
_entity_poly.type
_entity_poly.pdbx_seq_one_letter_code
_entity_poly.pdbx_strand_id
1 'polypeptide(L)'
;MPCQSSVSAKNLITKWMEDETFYSICSRQHYLLGCPTSASMLNWLFNSSSATTTHDLPYNLLALNSAAKKSWGDPRSIILEHTILPLFLPFQSSQHATQALSAMKSPTLGSLKYKLGLLTGRFGAEHPLKACMSCMEADFSNHGFTYWHLTHQFPGVLVCPIHGEQLRESCYNRQWSRRLQWVLPIESTLAPIERQRLPQQSSEALMHLATAVLDLAAWGRVQQFRAEIVRAIYRQNLCIEPQKKAISFANYCKLIQPYPPLRSLPSTPQHAQTFWAQLIRNRHGHSHPLKHLAVITWLYGSVRTFIEAYDHAVFLHTSDGPSQEDQLPAAVVYKTGSQTQDFIQPINRKPKILKPEIRANILKRLRCGEEKNLVCEIFGITVSTLNKLLRSEPDVRQTWLKERAMAKVKEHRAIWVAAMNHDPKRSPKEIRECLPGVYAWLYRNDLEWLLSRTREMPSGRRGNHASVDWARRDEALLELVELKVLELKETEPSRKIIRSILFFTCPPLAPALENRHRYPRTRAYLKGLI
;
A
#
# COMPACT_ATOMS: atom_id res chain seq x y z
N MET A 1 7.90 -56.82 36.75
CA MET A 1 7.32 -55.53 37.18
C MET A 1 7.82 -54.44 36.26
N PRO A 2 7.01 -53.91 35.33
CA PRO A 2 7.42 -52.77 34.53
C PRO A 2 7.16 -51.47 35.31
N CYS A 3 8.21 -50.67 35.38
CA CYS A 3 8.28 -49.39 36.07
C CYS A 3 7.25 -48.41 35.47
N GLN A 4 6.22 -48.06 36.25
CA GLN A 4 5.31 -46.97 35.94
C GLN A 4 5.99 -45.65 36.32
N SER A 5 6.55 -44.95 35.34
CA SER A 5 6.86 -43.53 35.47
C SER A 5 6.53 -42.82 34.15
N SER A 6 5.26 -42.84 33.76
CA SER A 6 4.73 -41.91 32.76
C SER A 6 4.53 -40.56 33.43
N VAL A 7 5.60 -39.75 33.51
CA VAL A 7 5.43 -38.31 33.69
C VAL A 7 4.59 -37.85 32.49
N SER A 8 3.37 -37.37 32.76
CA SER A 8 2.44 -36.92 31.72
C SER A 8 3.11 -35.81 30.89
N ALA A 9 3.59 -36.15 29.69
CA ALA A 9 4.20 -35.22 28.74
C ALA A 9 3.28 -34.04 28.35
N LYS A 10 2.00 -34.08 28.74
CA LYS A 10 1.01 -33.02 28.53
C LYS A 10 1.26 -31.75 29.35
N ASN A 11 2.19 -31.75 30.31
CA ASN A 11 2.49 -30.58 31.15
C ASN A 11 3.74 -29.78 30.73
N LEU A 12 4.47 -30.23 29.70
CA LEU A 12 5.69 -29.55 29.24
C LEU A 12 5.32 -28.41 28.28
N ILE A 13 5.58 -27.18 28.71
CA ILE A 13 5.34 -25.98 27.92
C ILE A 13 6.62 -25.14 27.83
N THR A 14 6.93 -24.67 26.63
CA THR A 14 8.08 -23.80 26.37
C THR A 14 7.88 -22.42 26.99
N LYS A 15 9.00 -21.77 27.31
CA LYS A 15 9.08 -20.36 27.69
C LYS A 15 9.73 -19.55 26.56
N TRP A 16 9.36 -18.28 26.49
CA TRP A 16 9.94 -17.32 25.56
C TRP A 16 11.45 -17.18 25.75
N MET A 17 12.16 -17.11 24.62
CA MET A 17 13.53 -16.59 24.55
C MET A 17 13.52 -15.11 24.14
N GLU A 18 14.64 -14.44 24.37
CA GLU A 18 14.80 -13.05 23.95
C GLU A 18 14.68 -12.93 22.43
N ASP A 19 13.94 -11.93 21.95
CA ASP A 19 13.72 -11.70 20.52
C ASP A 19 13.09 -12.92 19.80
N GLU A 20 12.38 -13.82 20.48
CA GLU A 20 11.80 -14.99 19.83
C GLU A 20 10.45 -14.68 19.14
N THR A 21 10.24 -15.17 17.92
CA THR A 21 8.93 -15.06 17.24
C THR A 21 7.89 -16.05 17.79
N PHE A 22 6.60 -15.71 17.68
CA PHE A 22 5.51 -16.64 18.03
C PHE A 22 5.56 -17.93 17.20
N TYR A 23 5.96 -17.83 15.94
CA TYR A 23 6.18 -19.00 15.09
C TYR A 23 7.28 -19.90 15.68
N SER A 24 8.39 -19.33 16.15
CA SER A 24 9.50 -20.08 16.74
C SER A 24 9.12 -20.84 18.00
N ILE A 25 8.47 -20.19 18.96
CA ILE A 25 8.08 -20.87 20.21
C ILE A 25 7.09 -22.01 19.93
N CYS A 26 6.20 -21.85 18.94
CA CYS A 26 5.32 -22.91 18.45
C CYS A 26 6.12 -24.04 17.78
N SER A 27 7.13 -23.73 16.97
CA SER A 27 8.02 -24.75 16.40
C SER A 27 8.74 -25.53 17.51
N ARG A 28 9.29 -24.87 18.53
CA ARG A 28 9.93 -25.55 19.66
C ARG A 28 8.95 -26.44 20.42
N GLN A 29 7.75 -25.94 20.69
CA GLN A 29 6.69 -26.70 21.34
C GLN A 29 6.28 -27.93 20.50
N HIS A 30 6.24 -27.80 19.17
CA HIS A 30 5.97 -28.90 18.25
C HIS A 30 6.98 -30.05 18.39
N TYR A 31 8.28 -29.72 18.45
CA TYR A 31 9.34 -30.69 18.69
C TYR A 31 9.28 -31.28 20.10
N LEU A 32 9.06 -30.44 21.12
CA LEU A 32 8.99 -30.88 22.53
C LEU A 32 7.85 -31.87 22.78
N LEU A 33 6.69 -31.67 22.15
CA LEU A 33 5.55 -32.57 22.27
C LEU A 33 5.66 -33.82 21.38
N GLY A 34 6.67 -33.91 20.51
CA GLY A 34 6.81 -35.00 19.54
C GLY A 34 5.60 -35.09 18.59
N CYS A 35 5.02 -33.95 18.21
CA CYS A 35 3.80 -33.93 17.39
C CYS A 35 4.11 -34.49 15.98
N PRO A 36 3.37 -35.50 15.48
CA PRO A 36 3.72 -36.17 14.22
C PRO A 36 3.41 -35.31 12.97
N THR A 37 2.52 -34.32 13.10
CA THR A 37 2.11 -33.48 11.97
C THR A 37 1.88 -32.03 12.40
N SER A 38 1.95 -31.10 11.44
CA SER A 38 1.56 -29.70 11.68
C SER A 38 0.10 -29.57 12.13
N ALA A 39 -0.80 -30.43 11.63
CA ALA A 39 -2.21 -30.44 12.00
C ALA A 39 -2.40 -30.84 13.47
N SER A 40 -1.64 -31.80 13.97
CA SER A 40 -1.64 -32.19 15.39
C SER A 40 -1.24 -31.02 16.29
N MET A 41 -0.22 -30.26 15.88
CA MET A 41 0.21 -29.06 16.61
C MET A 41 -0.83 -27.93 16.56
N LEU A 42 -1.44 -27.69 15.39
CA LEU A 42 -2.51 -26.70 15.26
C LEU A 42 -3.75 -27.07 16.09
N ASN A 43 -4.08 -28.36 16.16
CA ASN A 43 -5.13 -28.86 17.02
C ASN A 43 -4.79 -28.67 18.50
N TRP A 44 -3.54 -28.93 18.90
CA TRP A 44 -3.10 -28.64 20.28
C TRP A 44 -3.18 -27.14 20.59
N LEU A 45 -2.73 -26.27 19.67
CA LEU A 45 -2.74 -24.82 19.86
C LEU A 45 -4.15 -24.25 19.97
N PHE A 46 -5.04 -24.61 19.02
CA PHE A 46 -6.31 -23.91 18.81
C PHE A 46 -7.55 -24.76 19.09
N ASN A 47 -7.38 -26.00 19.58
CA ASN A 47 -8.45 -26.98 19.77
C ASN A 47 -9.31 -27.19 18.51
N SER A 48 -8.69 -27.11 17.33
CA SER A 48 -9.37 -27.30 16.05
C SER A 48 -8.46 -27.98 15.03
N SER A 49 -8.97 -29.04 14.41
CA SER A 49 -8.29 -29.81 13.36
C SER A 49 -8.29 -29.12 11.99
N SER A 50 -9.13 -28.09 11.80
CA SER A 50 -9.21 -27.28 10.58
C SER A 50 -8.53 -25.92 10.71
N ALA A 51 -7.92 -25.63 11.86
CA ALA A 51 -7.20 -24.38 12.08
C ALA A 51 -6.04 -24.24 11.08
N THR A 52 -5.81 -23.01 10.66
CA THR A 52 -4.71 -22.60 9.79
C THR A 52 -4.05 -21.37 10.39
N THR A 53 -2.77 -21.17 10.11
CA THR A 53 -2.03 -19.97 10.51
C THR A 53 -0.88 -19.74 9.53
N THR A 54 -0.26 -18.58 9.59
CA THR A 54 0.98 -18.28 8.86
C THR A 54 2.10 -17.91 9.84
N HIS A 55 3.35 -18.05 9.40
CA HIS A 55 4.51 -17.73 10.24
C HIS A 55 4.74 -16.22 10.41
N ASP A 56 4.37 -15.43 9.39
CA ASP A 56 4.59 -13.98 9.35
C ASP A 56 3.58 -13.20 10.21
N LEU A 57 2.28 -13.42 9.96
CA LEU A 57 1.17 -12.80 10.68
C LEU A 57 0.24 -13.90 11.21
N PRO A 58 0.62 -14.56 12.32
CA PRO A 58 -0.20 -15.61 12.92
C PRO A 58 -1.57 -15.06 13.33
N TYR A 59 -2.61 -15.89 13.17
CA TYR A 59 -3.98 -15.51 13.53
C TYR A 59 -4.66 -16.58 14.37
N ASN A 60 -5.91 -16.34 14.75
CA ASN A 60 -6.69 -17.17 15.65
C ASN A 60 -6.14 -17.23 17.09
N LEU A 61 -5.40 -16.20 17.51
CA LEU A 61 -4.71 -16.22 18.81
C LEU A 61 -5.66 -16.21 20.03
N LEU A 62 -6.92 -15.77 19.87
CA LEU A 62 -7.92 -15.94 20.93
C LEU A 62 -8.26 -17.41 21.20
N ALA A 63 -8.09 -18.30 20.22
CA ALA A 63 -8.37 -19.72 20.36
C ALA A 63 -7.22 -20.49 21.03
N LEU A 64 -6.10 -19.84 21.41
CA LEU A 64 -5.01 -20.49 22.10
C LEU A 64 -5.49 -21.30 23.31
N ASN A 65 -4.97 -22.51 23.47
CA ASN A 65 -5.29 -23.37 24.59
C ASN A 65 -4.89 -22.72 25.93
N SER A 66 -5.47 -23.20 27.03
CA SER A 66 -5.28 -22.60 28.35
C SER A 66 -3.83 -22.64 28.85
N ALA A 67 -3.08 -23.70 28.53
CA ALA A 67 -1.67 -23.81 28.90
C ALA A 67 -0.82 -22.75 28.17
N ALA A 68 -1.00 -22.63 26.84
CA ALA A 68 -0.36 -21.63 26.00
C ALA A 68 -0.65 -20.21 26.49
N LYS A 69 -1.92 -19.87 26.76
CA LYS A 69 -2.28 -18.55 27.30
C LYS A 69 -1.63 -18.27 28.65
N LYS A 70 -1.54 -19.28 29.52
CA LYS A 70 -0.94 -19.13 30.85
C LYS A 70 0.59 -18.94 30.78
N SER A 71 1.28 -19.61 29.86
CA SER A 71 2.74 -19.55 29.76
C SER A 71 3.24 -18.44 28.83
N TRP A 72 2.57 -18.23 27.71
CA TRP A 72 3.04 -17.35 26.63
C TRP A 72 2.42 -15.95 26.68
N GLY A 73 1.42 -15.73 27.53
CA GLY A 73 0.78 -14.44 27.72
C GLY A 73 -0.49 -14.26 26.88
N ASP A 74 -1.00 -13.03 26.89
CA ASP A 74 -2.25 -12.72 26.24
C ASP A 74 -2.07 -12.49 24.72
N PRO A 75 -3.11 -12.69 23.90
CA PRO A 75 -2.99 -12.52 22.45
C PRO A 75 -2.50 -11.14 22.01
N ARG A 76 -2.77 -10.06 22.76
CA ARG A 76 -2.29 -8.72 22.40
C ARG A 76 -0.77 -8.61 22.58
N SER A 77 -0.22 -9.06 23.71
CA SER A 77 1.24 -9.03 23.93
C SER A 77 1.95 -9.89 22.89
N ILE A 78 1.46 -11.10 22.63
CA ILE A 78 2.00 -11.99 21.58
C ILE A 78 2.07 -11.28 20.22
N ILE A 79 1.00 -10.61 19.81
CA ILE A 79 0.97 -9.90 18.52
C ILE A 79 1.98 -8.75 18.50
N LEU A 80 2.05 -7.95 19.57
CA LEU A 80 2.86 -6.74 19.58
C LEU A 80 4.35 -6.98 19.87
N GLU A 81 4.69 -8.09 20.52
CA GLU A 81 6.05 -8.36 20.99
C GLU A 81 6.73 -9.49 20.23
N HIS A 82 5.96 -10.40 19.62
CA HIS A 82 6.47 -11.62 19.01
C HIS A 82 6.05 -11.81 17.55
N THR A 83 5.59 -10.75 16.88
CA THR A 83 5.27 -10.76 15.44
C THR A 83 5.75 -9.49 14.74
N ILE A 84 5.77 -9.51 13.40
CA ILE A 84 6.18 -8.37 12.59
C ILE A 84 5.13 -7.25 12.51
N LEU A 85 3.91 -7.44 13.04
CA LEU A 85 2.82 -6.47 12.92
C LEU A 85 3.23 -5.03 13.34
N PRO A 86 3.95 -4.81 14.46
CA PRO A 86 4.30 -3.46 14.91
C PRO A 86 4.98 -2.60 13.87
N LEU A 87 5.78 -3.17 12.95
CA LEU A 87 6.41 -2.41 11.87
C LEU A 87 5.39 -1.73 10.95
N PHE A 88 4.22 -2.33 10.79
CA PHE A 88 3.20 -1.86 9.85
C PHE A 88 2.24 -0.83 10.45
N LEU A 89 2.21 -0.69 11.78
CA LEU A 89 1.26 0.18 12.49
C LEU A 89 1.57 1.69 12.45
N PRO A 90 2.84 2.16 12.48
CA PRO A 90 3.17 3.58 12.65
C PRO A 90 2.52 4.52 11.65
N PHE A 91 2.34 4.10 10.40
CA PHE A 91 1.75 4.94 9.35
C PHE A 91 0.27 4.61 9.07
N GLN A 92 -0.38 3.89 9.98
CA GLN A 92 -1.80 3.53 9.89
C GLN A 92 -2.64 4.40 10.83
N SER A 93 -3.92 4.58 10.48
CA SER A 93 -4.87 5.17 11.42
C SER A 93 -5.14 4.23 12.59
N SER A 94 -5.50 4.79 13.75
CA SER A 94 -5.82 4.02 14.96
C SER A 94 -6.94 2.99 14.73
N GLN A 95 -7.91 3.32 13.86
CA GLN A 95 -8.96 2.39 13.45
C GLN A 95 -8.38 1.17 12.71
N HIS A 96 -7.47 1.38 11.75
CA HIS A 96 -6.86 0.29 11.01
C HIS A 96 -5.90 -0.54 11.87
N ALA A 97 -5.15 0.08 12.76
CA ALA A 97 -4.31 -0.63 13.73
C ALA A 97 -5.16 -1.56 14.63
N THR A 98 -6.31 -1.06 15.11
CA THR A 98 -7.25 -1.85 15.92
C THR A 98 -7.87 -2.99 15.11
N GLN A 99 -8.24 -2.75 13.84
CA GLN A 99 -8.74 -3.79 12.95
C GLN A 99 -7.69 -4.87 12.67
N ALA A 100 -6.42 -4.49 12.51
CA ALA A 100 -5.31 -5.42 12.29
C ALA A 100 -5.11 -6.35 13.49
N LEU A 101 -5.08 -5.78 14.70
CA LEU A 101 -5.02 -6.55 15.94
C LEU A 101 -6.22 -7.48 16.10
N SER A 102 -7.43 -7.00 15.80
CA SER A 102 -8.66 -7.80 15.86
C SER A 102 -8.64 -8.97 14.86
N ALA A 103 -8.13 -8.75 13.65
CA ALA A 103 -8.01 -9.79 12.63
C ALA A 103 -7.05 -10.91 13.05
N MET A 104 -5.88 -10.60 13.64
CA MET A 104 -4.95 -11.62 14.14
C MET A 104 -5.50 -12.34 15.39
N LYS A 105 -6.38 -11.71 16.16
CA LYS A 105 -7.09 -12.38 17.26
C LYS A 105 -8.16 -13.36 16.78
N SER A 106 -8.73 -13.13 15.59
CA SER A 106 -9.88 -13.83 15.03
C SER A 106 -9.48 -15.06 14.19
N PRO A 107 -10.39 -16.02 13.94
CA PRO A 107 -10.11 -17.20 13.13
C PRO A 107 -9.90 -16.92 11.64
N THR A 108 -10.22 -15.71 11.16
CA THR A 108 -10.06 -15.32 9.76
C THR A 108 -9.20 -14.06 9.64
N LEU A 109 -8.06 -14.19 8.95
CA LEU A 109 -7.16 -13.06 8.69
C LEU A 109 -7.73 -12.07 7.64
N GLY A 110 -8.62 -12.56 6.76
CA GLY A 110 -9.25 -11.77 5.70
C GLY A 110 -8.25 -11.10 4.76
N SER A 111 -8.54 -9.86 4.35
CA SER A 111 -7.68 -9.06 3.47
C SER A 111 -6.58 -8.27 4.20
N LEU A 112 -6.22 -8.65 5.44
CA LEU A 112 -5.27 -7.89 6.25
C LEU A 112 -3.94 -7.64 5.53
N LYS A 113 -3.39 -8.66 4.84
CA LYS A 113 -2.15 -8.50 4.07
C LYS A 113 -2.27 -7.43 2.98
N TYR A 114 -3.44 -7.30 2.35
CA TYR A 114 -3.70 -6.24 1.38
C TYR A 114 -3.79 -4.86 2.06
N LYS A 115 -4.48 -4.78 3.20
CA LYS A 115 -4.69 -3.54 3.97
C LYS A 115 -3.39 -3.00 4.60
N LEU A 116 -2.46 -3.87 5.00
CA LEU A 116 -1.14 -3.47 5.53
C LEU A 116 -0.14 -3.06 4.45
N GLY A 117 -0.54 -3.05 3.17
CA GLY A 117 0.34 -2.66 2.06
C GLY A 117 1.33 -3.74 1.62
N LEU A 118 1.27 -4.96 2.20
CA LEU A 118 2.14 -6.09 1.84
C LEU A 118 1.95 -6.50 0.36
N LEU A 119 0.72 -6.47 -0.15
CA LEU A 119 0.44 -6.85 -1.55
C LEU A 119 0.48 -5.67 -2.54
N THR A 120 0.20 -4.45 -2.08
CA THR A 120 0.01 -3.27 -2.95
C THR A 120 1.27 -2.40 -3.08
N GLY A 121 2.28 -2.64 -2.25
CA GLY A 121 3.52 -1.87 -2.21
C GLY A 121 4.54 -2.16 -3.31
N ARG A 122 4.34 -3.21 -4.13
CA ARG A 122 5.35 -3.80 -5.05
C ARG A 122 6.61 -4.36 -4.35
N PHE A 123 6.60 -4.46 -3.03
CA PHE A 123 7.66 -5.10 -2.21
C PHE A 123 7.53 -6.64 -2.19
N GLY A 124 6.63 -7.22 -2.97
CA GLY A 124 6.38 -8.66 -2.97
C GLY A 124 5.48 -9.11 -1.82
N ALA A 125 4.77 -10.20 -2.05
CA ALA A 125 3.86 -10.82 -1.09
C ALA A 125 4.56 -11.91 -0.26
N GLU A 126 5.82 -12.20 -0.58
CA GLU A 126 6.66 -13.21 0.05
C GLU A 126 7.36 -12.64 1.27
N HIS A 127 7.35 -13.40 2.35
CA HIS A 127 8.02 -13.05 3.60
C HIS A 127 8.78 -14.27 4.11
N PRO A 128 9.94 -14.62 3.51
CA PRO A 128 10.69 -15.80 3.93
C PRO A 128 11.22 -15.64 5.34
N LEU A 129 11.27 -16.74 6.10
CA LEU A 129 11.97 -16.78 7.38
C LEU A 129 13.46 -16.52 7.15
N LYS A 130 14.12 -15.79 8.05
CA LYS A 130 15.53 -15.38 7.92
C LYS A 130 16.31 -15.71 9.19
N ALA A 131 17.57 -16.13 9.05
CA ALA A 131 18.46 -16.38 10.18
C ALA A 131 19.91 -15.97 9.86
N CYS A 132 20.66 -15.69 10.94
CA CYS A 132 22.10 -15.45 10.91
C CYS A 132 22.81 -16.69 11.48
N MET A 133 23.89 -17.12 10.84
CA MET A 133 24.66 -18.29 11.31
C MET A 133 25.30 -18.04 12.66
N SER A 134 25.91 -16.86 12.84
CA SER A 134 26.54 -16.46 14.11
C SER A 134 25.53 -16.35 15.26
N CYS A 135 24.29 -15.88 15.01
CA CYS A 135 23.23 -15.94 16.02
C CYS A 135 22.86 -17.39 16.36
N MET A 136 22.71 -18.26 15.37
CA MET A 136 22.38 -19.67 15.61
C MET A 136 23.47 -20.40 16.41
N GLU A 137 24.75 -20.10 16.16
CA GLU A 137 25.86 -20.64 16.94
C GLU A 137 25.83 -20.16 18.40
N ALA A 138 25.54 -18.87 18.61
CA ALA A 138 25.36 -18.29 19.94
C ALA A 138 24.16 -18.91 20.67
N ASP A 139 23.01 -19.04 20.01
CA ASP A 139 21.80 -19.68 20.56
C ASP A 139 22.09 -21.11 21.02
N PHE A 140 22.73 -21.90 20.14
CA PHE A 140 23.07 -23.28 20.44
C PHE A 140 24.05 -23.38 21.62
N SER A 141 25.05 -22.50 21.67
CA SER A 141 26.03 -22.47 22.75
C SER A 141 25.39 -22.09 24.10
N ASN A 142 24.44 -21.15 24.10
CA ASN A 142 23.82 -20.63 25.33
C ASN A 142 22.63 -21.48 25.81
N HIS A 143 21.89 -22.10 24.90
CA HIS A 143 20.60 -22.72 25.20
C HIS A 143 20.49 -24.19 24.76
N GLY A 144 21.43 -24.68 23.94
CA GLY A 144 21.40 -26.04 23.38
C GLY A 144 20.43 -26.23 22.20
N PHE A 145 19.79 -25.15 21.73
CA PHE A 145 18.90 -25.16 20.57
C PHE A 145 18.89 -23.77 19.93
N THR A 146 18.47 -23.70 18.67
CA THR A 146 18.33 -22.47 17.90
C THR A 146 16.86 -22.07 17.76
N TYR A 147 16.59 -20.79 17.52
CA TYR A 147 15.23 -20.28 17.40
C TYR A 147 15.14 -19.09 16.42
N TRP A 148 13.94 -18.80 15.89
CA TRP A 148 13.78 -17.70 14.94
C TRP A 148 13.65 -16.37 15.69
N HIS A 149 14.70 -15.55 15.57
CA HIS A 149 14.74 -14.16 16.03
C HIS A 149 13.76 -13.25 15.28
N LEU A 150 12.99 -12.43 15.99
CA LEU A 150 12.02 -11.49 15.46
C LEU A 150 12.71 -10.34 14.72
N THR A 151 13.82 -9.83 15.25
CA THR A 151 14.65 -8.81 14.57
C THR A 151 14.98 -9.22 13.13
N HIS A 152 15.37 -10.48 12.92
CA HIS A 152 15.67 -11.01 11.59
C HIS A 152 14.46 -11.09 10.68
N GLN A 153 13.25 -11.23 11.22
CA GLN A 153 12.06 -11.45 10.39
C GLN A 153 11.55 -10.15 9.77
N PHE A 154 11.77 -8.98 10.37
CA PHE A 154 11.20 -7.75 9.82
C PHE A 154 11.54 -7.53 8.33
N PRO A 155 10.57 -7.12 7.50
CA PRO A 155 10.83 -6.71 6.13
C PRO A 155 11.88 -5.61 6.08
N GLY A 156 12.86 -5.72 5.17
CA GLY A 156 13.95 -4.75 5.02
C GLY A 156 15.16 -4.99 5.91
N VAL A 157 15.07 -5.84 6.94
CA VAL A 157 16.25 -6.37 7.65
C VAL A 157 16.85 -7.47 6.80
N LEU A 158 17.94 -7.17 6.09
CA LEU A 158 18.64 -8.10 5.20
C LEU A 158 20.03 -8.47 5.73
N VAL A 159 20.50 -7.71 6.71
CA VAL A 159 21.75 -7.88 7.43
C VAL A 159 21.42 -8.01 8.90
N CYS A 160 22.10 -8.93 9.60
CA CYS A 160 21.95 -9.15 11.03
C CYS A 160 22.40 -7.89 11.79
N PRO A 161 21.53 -7.29 12.63
CA PRO A 161 21.89 -6.10 13.39
C PRO A 161 22.96 -6.31 14.46
N ILE A 162 23.20 -7.56 14.85
CA ILE A 162 24.16 -7.95 15.87
C ILE A 162 25.53 -8.24 15.23
N HIS A 163 25.55 -9.04 14.16
CA HIS A 163 26.79 -9.55 13.56
C HIS A 163 27.21 -8.86 12.25
N GLY A 164 26.35 -8.04 11.64
CA GLY A 164 26.64 -7.36 10.37
C GLY A 164 26.69 -8.29 9.15
N GLU A 165 26.28 -9.55 9.28
CA GLU A 165 26.27 -10.56 8.22
C GLU A 165 24.94 -10.58 7.45
N GLN A 166 24.98 -10.92 6.17
CA GLN A 166 23.76 -11.10 5.37
C GLN A 166 22.92 -12.26 5.92
N LEU A 167 21.62 -12.02 6.13
CA LEU A 167 20.70 -13.03 6.62
C LEU A 167 20.42 -14.08 5.53
N ARG A 168 20.44 -15.35 5.92
CA ARG A 168 20.06 -16.49 5.08
C ARG A 168 18.58 -16.74 5.19
N GLU A 169 17.92 -16.88 4.05
CA GLU A 169 16.49 -17.17 4.00
C GLU A 169 16.21 -18.68 4.14
N SER A 170 15.08 -19.05 4.72
CA SER A 170 14.64 -20.45 4.81
C SER A 170 14.14 -20.99 3.48
N CYS A 171 14.34 -22.29 3.27
CA CYS A 171 13.76 -23.05 2.17
C CYS A 171 12.28 -23.42 2.44
N TYR A 172 11.80 -23.26 3.68
CA TYR A 172 10.46 -23.64 4.12
C TYR A 172 9.52 -22.43 4.29
N ASN A 173 8.22 -22.70 4.36
CA ASN A 173 7.15 -21.70 4.60
C ASN A 173 7.14 -20.50 3.63
N ARG A 174 7.60 -20.71 2.38
CA ARG A 174 7.42 -19.76 1.28
C ARG A 174 6.06 -19.91 0.62
N GLN A 175 5.68 -18.97 -0.26
CA GLN A 175 4.39 -18.98 -0.96
C GLN A 175 4.10 -20.29 -1.72
N TRP A 176 5.12 -21.04 -2.11
CA TRP A 176 4.99 -22.31 -2.83
C TRP A 176 4.92 -23.54 -1.92
N SER A 177 5.17 -23.37 -0.62
CA SER A 177 4.92 -24.42 0.37
C SER A 177 3.40 -24.54 0.57
N ARG A 178 2.83 -25.67 0.14
CA ARG A 178 1.37 -25.85 0.16
C ARG A 178 0.78 -25.86 1.58
N ARG A 179 1.60 -26.03 2.62
CA ARG A 179 1.22 -26.10 4.04
C ARG A 179 2.35 -25.59 4.93
N LEU A 180 1.97 -24.92 6.03
CA LEU A 180 2.88 -24.51 7.10
C LEU A 180 3.59 -25.73 7.70
N GLN A 181 4.91 -25.67 7.78
CA GLN A 181 5.75 -26.63 8.47
C GLN A 181 6.36 -25.98 9.70
N TRP A 182 6.40 -26.69 10.82
CA TRP A 182 7.03 -26.23 12.06
C TRP A 182 8.50 -26.63 12.02
N VAL A 183 9.37 -25.66 11.79
CA VAL A 183 10.83 -25.87 11.67
C VAL A 183 11.57 -24.88 12.55
N LEU A 184 12.72 -25.32 13.08
CA LEU A 184 13.70 -24.47 13.76
C LEU A 184 14.81 -24.09 12.77
N PRO A 185 15.49 -22.96 12.98
CA PRO A 185 16.57 -22.56 12.09
C PRO A 185 17.78 -23.47 12.32
N ILE A 186 18.04 -24.34 11.35
CA ILE A 186 19.28 -25.12 11.25
C ILE A 186 19.84 -24.96 9.86
N GLU A 187 21.14 -25.21 9.68
CA GLU A 187 21.81 -24.97 8.39
C GLU A 187 21.11 -25.63 7.20
N SER A 188 20.60 -26.85 7.37
CA SER A 188 19.87 -27.59 6.32
C SER A 188 18.50 -26.99 5.97
N THR A 189 17.92 -26.17 6.85
CA THR A 189 16.65 -25.45 6.58
C THR A 189 16.85 -24.14 5.85
N LEU A 190 18.10 -23.67 5.76
CA LEU A 190 18.46 -22.39 5.15
C LEU A 190 18.95 -22.60 3.72
N ALA A 191 18.70 -21.57 2.91
CA ALA A 191 19.26 -21.41 1.58
C ALA A 191 20.78 -21.60 1.57
N PRO A 192 21.35 -22.28 0.55
CA PRO A 192 22.80 -22.38 0.40
C PRO A 192 23.42 -20.97 0.27
N ILE A 193 24.66 -20.84 0.72
CA ILE A 193 25.38 -19.56 0.72
C ILE A 193 25.59 -19.09 -0.72
N GLU A 194 24.95 -18.01 -1.12
CA GLU A 194 25.38 -17.25 -2.30
C GLU A 194 26.66 -16.50 -1.92
N ARG A 195 27.79 -16.87 -2.53
CA ARG A 195 29.13 -16.34 -2.20
C ARG A 195 29.33 -14.85 -2.55
N GLN A 196 28.28 -14.13 -2.93
CA GLN A 196 28.40 -12.75 -3.36
C GLN A 196 28.48 -11.83 -2.13
N ARG A 197 29.70 -11.39 -1.79
CA ARG A 197 29.89 -10.39 -0.73
C ARG A 197 29.12 -9.11 -1.08
N LEU A 198 28.36 -8.62 -0.10
CA LEU A 198 27.74 -7.30 -0.17
C LEU A 198 28.84 -6.23 -0.32
N PRO A 199 28.76 -5.33 -1.32
CA PRO A 199 29.63 -4.17 -1.38
C PRO A 199 29.55 -3.37 -0.07
N GLN A 200 30.68 -2.83 0.41
CA GLN A 200 30.74 -2.17 1.72
C GLN A 200 29.67 -1.08 1.89
N GLN A 201 29.50 -0.20 0.91
CA GLN A 201 28.48 0.87 0.93
C GLN A 201 27.05 0.32 1.00
N SER A 202 26.77 -0.78 0.31
CA SER A 202 25.47 -1.46 0.38
C SER A 202 25.26 -2.11 1.75
N SER A 203 26.30 -2.73 2.32
CA SER A 203 26.26 -3.32 3.65
C SER A 203 25.94 -2.26 4.71
N GLU A 204 26.66 -1.13 4.69
CA GLU A 204 26.42 0.01 5.60
C GLU A 204 25.00 0.56 5.45
N ALA A 205 24.53 0.79 4.22
CA ALA A 205 23.17 1.29 3.95
C ALA A 205 22.08 0.30 4.40
N LEU A 206 22.30 -1.01 4.20
CA LEU A 206 21.37 -2.05 4.66
C LEU A 206 21.37 -2.17 6.18
N MET A 207 22.53 -1.99 6.83
CA MET A 207 22.65 -1.98 8.29
C MET A 207 21.90 -0.78 8.88
N HIS A 208 22.09 0.42 8.32
CA HIS A 208 21.33 1.61 8.72
C HIS A 208 19.81 1.41 8.53
N LEU A 209 19.40 0.81 7.41
CA LEU A 209 18.00 0.47 7.17
C LEU A 209 17.48 -0.54 8.19
N ALA A 210 18.26 -1.57 8.54
CA ALA A 210 17.88 -2.57 9.52
C ALA A 210 17.64 -1.95 10.90
N THR A 211 18.55 -1.09 11.38
CA THR A 211 18.37 -0.35 12.63
C THR A 211 17.11 0.52 12.59
N ALA A 212 16.90 1.25 11.49
CA ALA A 212 15.69 2.06 11.32
C ALA A 212 14.40 1.24 11.31
N VAL A 213 14.42 0.02 10.75
CA VAL A 213 13.28 -0.91 10.81
C VAL A 213 12.97 -1.30 12.26
N LEU A 214 13.99 -1.61 13.06
CA LEU A 214 13.83 -1.98 14.47
C LEU A 214 13.29 -0.81 15.30
N ASP A 215 13.84 0.39 15.13
CA ASP A 215 13.37 1.61 15.81
C ASP A 215 11.89 1.89 15.49
N LEU A 216 11.52 1.77 14.22
CA LEU A 216 10.14 1.99 13.77
C LEU A 216 9.19 0.91 14.31
N ALA A 217 9.62 -0.35 14.35
CA ALA A 217 8.84 -1.42 14.96
C ALA A 217 8.66 -1.18 16.47
N ALA A 218 9.71 -0.72 17.17
CA ALA A 218 9.64 -0.36 18.57
C ALA A 218 8.63 0.77 18.82
N TRP A 219 8.66 1.82 18.00
CA TRP A 219 7.66 2.89 18.03
C TRP A 219 6.24 2.39 17.79
N GLY A 220 6.05 1.53 16.78
CA GLY A 220 4.77 0.97 16.39
C GLY A 220 4.08 0.08 17.44
N ARG A 221 4.81 -0.37 18.47
CA ARG A 221 4.23 -1.03 19.64
C ARG A 221 3.42 -0.07 20.52
N VAL A 222 3.80 1.19 20.53
CA VAL A 222 3.28 2.20 21.47
C VAL A 222 2.39 3.21 20.76
N GLN A 223 2.81 3.72 19.60
CA GLN A 223 2.19 4.88 18.96
C GLN A 223 2.08 4.76 17.43
N GLN A 224 1.21 5.61 16.86
CA GLN A 224 1.12 5.84 15.42
C GLN A 224 1.40 7.32 15.11
N PHE A 225 1.96 7.57 13.94
CA PHE A 225 2.14 8.91 13.42
C PHE A 225 0.85 9.44 12.79
N ARG A 226 0.58 10.72 13.04
CA ARG A 226 -0.45 11.50 12.34
C ARG A 226 -0.02 11.76 10.90
N ALA A 227 -0.78 11.21 9.95
CA ALA A 227 -0.42 11.24 8.53
C ALA A 227 -0.29 12.67 7.97
N GLU A 228 -1.10 13.62 8.43
CA GLU A 228 -1.03 15.03 8.08
C GLU A 228 0.31 15.67 8.47
N ILE A 229 0.82 15.37 9.66
CA ILE A 229 2.09 15.90 10.16
C ILE A 229 3.26 15.29 9.39
N VAL A 230 3.25 13.97 9.19
CA VAL A 230 4.28 13.28 8.38
C VAL A 230 4.36 13.89 6.97
N ARG A 231 3.21 14.18 6.35
CA ARG A 231 3.14 14.82 5.03
C ARG A 231 3.67 16.26 5.05
N ALA A 232 3.37 17.03 6.09
CA ALA A 232 3.86 18.39 6.25
C ALA A 232 5.40 18.41 6.35
N ILE A 233 5.96 17.56 7.20
CA ILE A 233 7.42 17.39 7.39
C ILE A 233 8.10 16.97 6.09
N TYR A 234 7.52 15.99 5.37
CA TYR A 234 8.03 15.59 4.06
C TYR A 234 7.94 16.70 3.04
N ARG A 235 6.83 17.45 2.97
CA ARG A 235 6.69 18.57 2.03
C ARG A 235 7.71 19.67 2.31
N GLN A 236 7.89 20.06 3.58
CA GLN A 236 8.84 21.10 3.98
C GLN A 236 10.26 20.74 3.55
N ASN A 237 10.68 19.48 3.75
CA ASN A 237 12.03 19.07 3.43
C ASN A 237 12.23 18.72 1.95
N LEU A 238 11.31 17.98 1.33
CA LEU A 238 11.52 17.45 -0.02
C LEU A 238 11.26 18.49 -1.13
N CYS A 239 10.52 19.56 -0.84
CA CYS A 239 10.30 20.64 -1.80
C CYS A 239 11.47 21.64 -1.90
N ILE A 240 12.47 21.56 -1.00
CA ILE A 240 13.69 22.37 -1.06
C ILE A 240 14.67 21.70 -2.03
N GLU A 241 15.07 22.39 -3.10
CA GLU A 241 15.97 21.89 -4.16
C GLU A 241 15.57 20.50 -4.72
N PRO A 242 14.35 20.35 -5.28
CA PRO A 242 13.77 19.03 -5.55
C PRO A 242 14.55 18.21 -6.58
N GLN A 243 15.23 18.83 -7.55
CA GLN A 243 16.10 18.13 -8.50
C GLN A 243 17.33 17.51 -7.81
N LYS A 244 18.06 18.30 -7.01
CA LYS A 244 19.28 17.86 -6.31
C LYS A 244 18.97 16.74 -5.32
N LYS A 245 17.88 16.89 -4.56
CA LYS A 245 17.40 15.88 -3.62
C LYS A 245 16.96 14.59 -4.33
N ALA A 246 16.27 14.69 -5.47
CA ALA A 246 15.90 13.52 -6.25
C ALA A 246 17.09 12.72 -6.77
N ILE A 247 18.18 13.39 -7.18
CA ILE A 247 19.43 12.73 -7.60
C ILE A 247 20.08 12.00 -6.42
N SER A 248 20.25 12.70 -5.29
CA SER A 248 20.83 12.12 -4.07
C SER A 248 20.03 10.91 -3.58
N PHE A 249 18.70 11.02 -3.52
CA PHE A 249 17.82 9.93 -3.09
C PHE A 249 17.87 8.72 -4.04
N ALA A 250 17.92 8.95 -5.36
CA ALA A 250 18.07 7.88 -6.33
C ALA A 250 19.41 7.13 -6.17
N ASN A 251 20.49 7.86 -5.87
CA ASN A 251 21.80 7.25 -5.61
C ASN A 251 21.80 6.43 -4.32
N TYR A 252 21.17 6.92 -3.25
CA TYR A 252 20.97 6.13 -2.03
C TYR A 252 20.16 4.85 -2.31
N CYS A 253 19.05 4.98 -3.03
CA CYS A 253 18.21 3.83 -3.36
C CYS A 253 18.96 2.78 -4.19
N LYS A 254 19.87 3.15 -5.09
CA LYS A 254 20.69 2.19 -5.86
C LYS A 254 21.53 1.27 -4.98
N LEU A 255 21.93 1.70 -3.78
CA LEU A 255 22.72 0.89 -2.86
C LEU A 255 21.92 -0.28 -2.28
N ILE A 256 20.61 -0.10 -2.08
CA ILE A 256 19.74 -1.06 -1.39
C ILE A 256 18.73 -1.76 -2.32
N GLN A 257 18.38 -1.15 -3.46
CA GLN A 257 17.40 -1.65 -4.43
C GLN A 257 17.71 -3.02 -5.05
N PRO A 258 18.98 -3.44 -5.26
CA PRO A 258 19.28 -4.78 -5.78
C PRO A 258 18.72 -5.92 -4.91
N TYR A 259 18.56 -5.67 -3.60
CA TYR A 259 18.23 -6.68 -2.61
C TYR A 259 16.71 -6.75 -2.36
N PRO A 260 16.03 -7.87 -2.61
CA PRO A 260 14.63 -8.06 -2.24
C PRO A 260 14.39 -7.80 -0.73
N PRO A 261 13.24 -7.21 -0.33
CA PRO A 261 12.11 -6.79 -1.14
C PRO A 261 12.24 -5.38 -1.80
N LEU A 262 13.41 -4.73 -1.69
CA LEU A 262 13.61 -3.30 -1.96
C LEU A 262 13.67 -2.93 -3.46
N ARG A 263 13.50 -3.90 -4.36
CA ARG A 263 13.54 -3.74 -5.83
C ARG A 263 12.62 -2.65 -6.39
N SER A 264 11.56 -2.30 -5.67
CA SER A 264 10.59 -1.29 -6.08
C SER A 264 11.01 0.16 -5.80
N LEU A 265 12.14 0.38 -5.11
CA LEU A 265 12.68 1.71 -4.82
C LEU A 265 13.16 2.43 -6.09
N PRO A 266 13.11 3.77 -6.13
CA PRO A 266 13.43 4.53 -7.33
C PRO A 266 14.95 4.58 -7.60
N SER A 267 15.37 4.20 -8.80
CA SER A 267 16.77 4.27 -9.24
C SER A 267 17.09 5.48 -10.14
N THR A 268 16.10 6.28 -10.51
CA THR A 268 16.25 7.48 -11.35
C THR A 268 15.65 8.72 -10.68
N PRO A 269 16.17 9.94 -10.95
CA PRO A 269 15.63 11.16 -10.36
C PRO A 269 14.13 11.38 -10.66
N GLN A 270 13.67 11.05 -11.86
CA GLN A 270 12.26 11.17 -12.24
C GLN A 270 11.37 10.19 -11.47
N HIS A 271 11.85 8.94 -11.28
CA HIS A 271 11.16 7.97 -10.43
C HIS A 271 11.16 8.40 -8.97
N ALA A 272 12.26 8.96 -8.46
CA ALA A 272 12.35 9.51 -7.11
C ALA A 272 11.30 10.62 -6.90
N GLN A 273 11.17 11.53 -7.87
CA GLN A 273 10.17 12.59 -7.81
C GLN A 273 8.73 12.09 -7.85
N THR A 274 8.48 11.00 -8.58
CA THR A 274 7.16 10.38 -8.59
C THR A 274 6.90 9.63 -7.28
N PHE A 275 7.91 8.95 -6.76
CA PHE A 275 7.86 8.15 -5.54
C PHE A 275 7.49 9.00 -4.33
N TRP A 276 8.23 10.08 -4.05
CA TRP A 276 7.95 10.90 -2.87
C TRP A 276 6.65 11.70 -2.99
N ALA A 277 6.18 11.99 -4.21
CA ALA A 277 4.94 12.72 -4.45
C ALA A 277 3.74 11.83 -4.11
N GLN A 278 3.90 10.52 -4.21
CA GLN A 278 2.91 9.57 -3.71
C GLN A 278 2.84 9.56 -2.18
N LEU A 279 3.95 9.78 -1.47
CA LEU A 279 3.99 9.88 -0.01
C LEU A 279 3.42 11.21 0.50
N ILE A 280 3.61 12.31 -0.25
CA ILE A 280 3.09 13.64 0.12
C ILE A 280 1.60 13.78 -0.22
N ARG A 281 1.13 13.21 -1.33
CA ARG A 281 -0.27 13.34 -1.77
C ARG A 281 -1.21 12.63 -0.80
N ASN A 282 -2.38 13.25 -0.55
CA ASN A 282 -3.46 12.65 0.23
C ASN A 282 -4.04 11.45 -0.53
N ARG A 283 -3.46 10.27 -0.31
CA ARG A 283 -4.05 9.01 -0.75
C ARG A 283 -4.66 8.34 0.47
N HIS A 284 -5.92 7.94 0.37
CA HIS A 284 -6.57 6.99 1.29
C HIS A 284 -5.98 5.57 1.18
N GLY A 285 -4.74 5.43 0.69
CA GLY A 285 -4.08 4.16 0.39
C GLY A 285 -2.88 3.95 1.29
N HIS A 286 -2.87 2.81 1.97
CA HIS A 286 -1.83 2.36 2.91
C HIS A 286 -0.49 2.18 2.19
N SER A 287 0.49 3.03 2.52
CA SER A 287 1.86 2.88 2.01
C SER A 287 2.63 1.90 2.89
N HIS A 288 3.43 1.03 2.25
CA HIS A 288 4.29 0.11 2.97
C HIS A 288 5.34 0.89 3.81
N PRO A 289 5.62 0.51 5.07
CA PRO A 289 6.53 1.25 5.96
C PRO A 289 7.94 1.41 5.36
N LEU A 290 8.43 0.43 4.61
CA LEU A 290 9.72 0.53 3.89
C LEU A 290 9.83 1.74 2.94
N LYS A 291 8.71 2.24 2.40
CA LYS A 291 8.75 3.47 1.59
C LYS A 291 9.08 4.69 2.43
N HIS A 292 8.48 4.78 3.61
CA HIS A 292 8.77 5.84 4.57
C HIS A 292 10.18 5.69 5.11
N LEU A 293 10.59 4.48 5.49
CA LEU A 293 11.94 4.22 6.00
C LEU A 293 13.02 4.60 5.01
N ALA A 294 12.87 4.27 3.72
CA ALA A 294 13.86 4.68 2.71
C ALA A 294 14.06 6.20 2.66
N VAL A 295 12.98 6.99 2.80
CA VAL A 295 13.06 8.45 2.85
C VAL A 295 13.63 8.93 4.20
N ILE A 296 13.22 8.30 5.30
CA ILE A 296 13.63 8.67 6.65
C ILE A 296 15.14 8.45 6.83
N THR A 297 15.65 7.27 6.48
CA THR A 297 17.08 6.95 6.61
C THR A 297 17.95 7.83 5.72
N TRP A 298 17.47 8.16 4.51
CA TRP A 298 18.21 9.06 3.61
C TRP A 298 18.19 10.53 4.07
N LEU A 299 17.02 11.03 4.51
CA LEU A 299 16.85 12.46 4.81
C LEU A 299 17.27 12.82 6.24
N TYR A 300 16.98 11.95 7.21
CA TYR A 300 17.20 12.19 8.64
C TYR A 300 18.35 11.34 9.22
N GLY A 301 18.84 10.34 8.48
CA GLY A 301 19.85 9.39 8.96
C GLY A 301 19.27 8.29 9.85
N SER A 302 18.33 8.62 10.73
CA SER A 302 17.73 7.68 11.70
C SER A 302 16.23 7.91 11.91
N VAL A 303 15.54 6.93 12.49
CA VAL A 303 14.13 7.09 12.88
C VAL A 303 14.01 8.01 14.10
N ARG A 304 14.98 7.99 15.02
CA ARG A 304 15.01 8.87 16.18
C ARG A 304 15.01 10.35 15.81
N THR A 305 15.91 10.76 14.92
CA THR A 305 15.98 12.15 14.42
C THR A 305 14.71 12.55 13.66
N PHE A 306 14.06 11.61 12.97
CA PHE A 306 12.74 11.84 12.39
C PHE A 306 11.64 12.02 13.43
N ILE A 307 11.64 11.23 14.51
CA ILE A 307 10.69 11.37 15.64
C ILE A 307 10.86 12.74 16.31
N GLU A 308 12.10 13.20 16.53
CA GLU A 308 12.37 14.53 17.10
C GLU A 308 11.79 15.65 16.22
N ALA A 309 11.95 15.56 14.90
CA ALA A 309 11.34 16.48 13.95
C ALA A 309 9.80 16.37 13.93
N TYR A 310 9.27 15.16 14.12
CA TYR A 310 7.84 14.90 14.23
C TYR A 310 7.22 15.52 15.47
N ASP A 311 7.82 15.33 16.64
CA ASP A 311 7.34 15.86 17.91
C ASP A 311 7.38 17.39 17.91
N HIS A 312 8.42 18.00 17.34
CA HIS A 312 8.48 19.45 17.14
C HIS A 312 7.34 19.96 16.25
N ALA A 313 7.03 19.26 15.15
CA ALA A 313 5.91 19.64 14.29
C ALA A 313 4.54 19.43 14.97
N VAL A 314 4.39 18.39 15.80
CA VAL A 314 3.19 18.18 16.62
C VAL A 314 3.00 19.33 17.60
N PHE A 315 4.07 19.78 18.26
CA PHE A 315 4.02 20.92 19.18
C PHE A 315 3.53 22.17 18.47
N LEU A 316 4.12 22.54 17.32
CA LEU A 316 3.67 23.69 16.54
C LEU A 316 2.20 23.57 16.10
N HIS A 317 1.76 22.38 15.71
CA HIS A 317 0.37 22.12 15.32
C HIS A 317 -0.64 22.09 16.48
N THR A 318 -0.20 21.97 17.73
CA THR A 318 -1.08 21.96 18.92
C THR A 318 -1.09 23.31 19.65
N SER A 319 -0.04 24.12 19.47
CA SER A 319 0.05 25.52 19.93
C SER A 319 -0.89 26.47 19.15
N ASP A 320 -1.25 26.10 17.93
CA ASP A 320 -2.36 26.74 17.22
C ASP A 320 -3.69 26.15 17.75
N GLY A 321 -4.26 26.79 18.78
CA GLY A 321 -5.66 26.57 19.19
C GLY A 321 -6.64 26.76 18.03
N PRO A 322 -7.93 26.36 18.17
CA PRO A 322 -8.85 26.11 17.06
C PRO A 322 -9.08 27.38 16.23
N SER A 323 -8.22 27.57 15.24
CA SER A 323 -8.34 28.60 14.24
C SER A 323 -9.29 28.07 13.19
N GLN A 324 -10.41 28.78 13.05
CA GLN A 324 -11.41 28.61 12.02
C GLN A 324 -10.76 28.54 10.63
N GLU A 325 -10.60 27.35 10.06
CA GLU A 325 -10.46 27.18 8.60
C GLU A 325 -11.24 25.95 8.15
N ASP A 326 -12.57 26.10 8.21
CA ASP A 326 -13.50 25.39 7.33
C ASP A 326 -14.32 26.44 6.57
N GLN A 327 -13.63 27.40 5.94
CA GLN A 327 -14.17 28.27 4.90
C GLN A 327 -13.08 28.52 3.86
N LEU A 328 -13.22 27.88 2.70
CA LEU A 328 -12.53 28.26 1.49
C LEU A 328 -12.88 29.71 1.10
N PRO A 329 -11.89 30.58 0.83
CA PRO A 329 -12.08 31.68 -0.09
C PRO A 329 -11.48 31.30 -1.46
N ALA A 330 -12.34 31.41 -2.46
CA ALA A 330 -11.97 31.25 -3.85
C ALA A 330 -11.03 32.38 -4.32
N ALA A 331 -10.13 31.97 -5.22
CA ALA A 331 -9.52 32.75 -6.30
C ALA A 331 -8.48 33.83 -5.95
N VAL A 332 -7.23 33.55 -6.35
CA VAL A 332 -6.29 34.56 -6.84
C VAL A 332 -6.05 34.31 -8.32
N VAL A 333 -6.51 35.24 -9.15
CA VAL A 333 -6.09 35.41 -10.55
C VAL A 333 -5.02 36.51 -10.56
N TYR A 334 -3.88 36.24 -11.19
CA TYR A 334 -2.85 37.24 -11.46
C TYR A 334 -3.09 37.96 -12.80
N LYS A 335 -3.05 39.29 -12.70
CA LYS A 335 -2.44 40.33 -13.56
C LYS A 335 -2.70 40.34 -15.08
N THR A 336 -3.20 41.50 -15.53
CA THR A 336 -2.55 42.56 -16.34
C THR A 336 -3.54 43.74 -16.34
N GLY A 337 -3.22 45.03 -16.31
CA GLY A 337 -2.03 45.80 -16.64
C GLY A 337 -2.51 47.02 -17.46
N SER A 338 -2.17 48.22 -16.97
CA SER A 338 -2.10 49.51 -17.67
C SER A 338 -3.17 50.58 -17.37
N GLN A 339 -2.60 51.77 -17.23
CA GLN A 339 -3.10 53.07 -16.81
C GLN A 339 -4.00 53.73 -17.85
N THR A 340 -4.96 54.54 -17.39
CA THR A 340 -5.07 55.98 -17.77
C THR A 340 -5.98 56.69 -16.76
N GLN A 341 -5.51 57.84 -16.28
CA GLN A 341 -6.34 58.87 -15.64
C GLN A 341 -7.31 59.42 -16.68
N ASP A 342 -8.58 59.65 -16.31
CA ASP A 342 -9.33 60.85 -16.73
C ASP A 342 -10.67 60.99 -15.98
N PHE A 343 -10.79 62.16 -15.35
CA PHE A 343 -11.96 62.96 -14.94
C PHE A 343 -13.25 62.32 -14.38
N ILE A 344 -13.58 62.74 -13.16
CA ILE A 344 -14.91 62.63 -12.52
C ILE A 344 -15.76 63.86 -12.87
N GLN A 345 -17.01 63.63 -13.32
CA GLN A 345 -18.29 64.26 -12.88
C GLN A 345 -19.26 64.55 -14.06
N PRO A 346 -20.59 64.70 -13.86
CA PRO A 346 -21.53 63.74 -13.26
C PRO A 346 -22.81 63.64 -14.12
N ILE A 347 -23.23 62.45 -14.58
CA ILE A 347 -24.53 62.32 -15.27
C ILE A 347 -25.61 61.92 -14.28
N ASN A 348 -26.41 62.93 -13.93
CA ASN A 348 -27.69 62.94 -13.25
C ASN A 348 -28.59 61.75 -13.66
N ARG A 349 -28.90 60.82 -12.74
CA ARG A 349 -29.78 59.66 -13.04
C ARG A 349 -31.13 59.79 -12.31
N LYS A 350 -32.14 60.30 -13.03
CA LYS A 350 -33.56 60.06 -12.72
C LYS A 350 -33.89 58.56 -12.85
N PRO A 351 -34.64 57.93 -11.94
CA PRO A 351 -35.08 56.55 -12.11
C PRO A 351 -36.19 56.46 -13.18
N LYS A 352 -35.91 55.81 -14.32
CA LYS A 352 -36.98 55.35 -15.23
C LYS A 352 -37.63 54.11 -14.64
N ILE A 353 -38.82 54.26 -14.05
CA ILE A 353 -39.68 53.15 -13.65
C ILE A 353 -40.01 52.34 -14.91
N LEU A 354 -39.72 51.03 -14.90
CA LEU A 354 -40.06 50.13 -16.00
C LEU A 354 -41.60 50.07 -16.11
N LYS A 355 -42.18 50.29 -17.31
CA LYS A 355 -43.64 50.19 -17.50
C LYS A 355 -44.14 48.81 -17.02
N PRO A 356 -45.27 48.71 -16.29
CA PRO A 356 -45.75 47.47 -15.69
C PRO A 356 -45.88 46.29 -16.67
N GLU A 357 -46.33 46.56 -17.89
CA GLU A 357 -46.51 45.56 -18.95
C GLU A 357 -45.19 44.96 -19.43
N ILE A 358 -44.16 45.79 -19.60
CA ILE A 358 -42.81 45.35 -19.99
C ILE A 358 -42.20 44.51 -18.86
N ARG A 359 -42.41 44.92 -17.60
CA ARG A 359 -41.98 44.16 -16.42
C ARG A 359 -42.62 42.76 -16.39
N ALA A 360 -43.93 42.67 -16.60
CA ALA A 360 -44.65 41.38 -16.60
C ALA A 360 -44.16 40.44 -17.72
N ASN A 361 -43.91 40.96 -18.92
CA ASN A 361 -43.40 40.18 -20.05
C ASN A 361 -41.98 39.67 -19.83
N ILE A 362 -41.09 40.48 -19.24
CA ILE A 362 -39.73 40.05 -18.86
C ILE A 362 -39.80 38.94 -17.82
N LEU A 363 -40.65 39.08 -16.79
CA LEU A 363 -40.79 38.06 -15.74
C LEU A 363 -41.35 36.74 -16.30
N LYS A 364 -42.28 36.78 -17.25
CA LYS A 364 -42.81 35.58 -17.93
C LYS A 364 -41.71 34.83 -18.68
N ARG A 365 -40.87 35.53 -19.45
CA ARG A 365 -39.75 34.92 -20.20
C ARG A 365 -38.65 34.38 -19.30
N LEU A 366 -38.35 35.06 -18.20
CA LEU A 366 -37.43 34.57 -17.18
C LEU A 366 -37.96 33.31 -16.48
N ARG A 367 -39.27 33.22 -16.21
CA ARG A 367 -39.87 31.99 -15.67
C ARG A 367 -39.74 30.79 -16.62
N CYS A 368 -39.63 31.03 -17.93
CA CYS A 368 -39.37 30.00 -18.94
C CYS A 368 -37.88 29.65 -19.11
N GLY A 369 -36.96 30.23 -18.31
CA GLY A 369 -35.54 29.90 -18.34
C GLY A 369 -34.71 30.59 -19.44
N GLU A 370 -35.26 31.62 -20.11
CA GLU A 370 -34.54 32.34 -21.18
C GLU A 370 -33.22 32.97 -20.70
N GLU A 371 -32.25 33.09 -21.61
CA GLU A 371 -30.95 33.68 -21.30
C GLU A 371 -31.03 35.19 -21.06
N LYS A 372 -30.31 35.67 -20.04
CA LYS A 372 -30.23 37.09 -19.68
C LYS A 372 -29.89 38.00 -20.86
N ASN A 373 -28.93 37.60 -21.69
CA ASN A 373 -28.49 38.39 -22.85
C ASN A 373 -29.61 38.51 -23.89
N LEU A 374 -30.29 37.40 -24.20
CA LEU A 374 -31.43 37.37 -25.12
C LEU A 374 -32.59 38.23 -24.60
N VAL A 375 -32.92 38.15 -23.30
CA VAL A 375 -33.94 39.01 -22.68
C VAL A 375 -33.52 40.48 -22.72
N CYS A 376 -32.23 40.79 -22.59
CA CYS A 376 -31.73 42.17 -22.69
C CYS A 376 -31.86 42.73 -24.11
N GLU A 377 -31.56 41.93 -25.13
CA GLU A 377 -31.70 42.30 -26.54
C GLU A 377 -33.16 42.54 -26.93
N ILE A 378 -34.05 41.61 -26.57
CA ILE A 378 -35.47 41.66 -26.95
C ILE A 378 -36.20 42.87 -26.35
N PHE A 379 -35.86 43.25 -25.11
CA PHE A 379 -36.52 44.35 -24.42
C PHE A 379 -35.69 45.66 -24.40
N GLY A 380 -34.52 45.68 -25.03
CA GLY A 380 -33.64 46.86 -25.05
C GLY A 380 -33.20 47.33 -23.66
N ILE A 381 -32.98 46.40 -22.73
CA ILE A 381 -32.60 46.71 -21.34
C ILE A 381 -31.17 46.24 -21.04
N THR A 382 -30.52 46.87 -20.07
CA THR A 382 -29.18 46.44 -19.64
C THR A 382 -29.25 45.21 -18.73
N VAL A 383 -28.21 44.38 -18.77
CA VAL A 383 -28.02 43.23 -17.85
C VAL A 383 -28.09 43.67 -16.38
N SER A 384 -27.62 44.88 -16.07
CA SER A 384 -27.71 45.50 -14.75
C SER A 384 -29.16 45.76 -14.31
N THR A 385 -30.01 46.22 -15.23
CA THR A 385 -31.46 46.40 -14.98
C THR A 385 -32.14 45.06 -14.75
N LEU A 386 -31.81 44.04 -15.55
CA LEU A 386 -32.34 42.69 -15.40
C LEU A 386 -31.91 42.03 -14.07
N ASN A 387 -30.66 42.22 -13.66
CA ASN A 387 -30.16 41.74 -12.38
C ASN A 387 -30.80 42.44 -11.18
N LYS A 388 -31.18 43.72 -11.30
CA LYS A 388 -31.97 44.44 -10.28
C LYS A 388 -33.39 43.86 -10.20
N LEU A 389 -34.01 43.57 -11.35
CA LEU A 389 -35.34 42.95 -11.42
C LEU A 389 -35.37 41.56 -10.76
N LEU A 390 -34.39 40.70 -11.07
CA LEU A 390 -34.23 39.38 -10.45
C LEU A 390 -33.91 39.44 -8.95
N ARG A 391 -33.37 40.55 -8.46
CA ARG A 391 -33.17 40.79 -7.01
C ARG A 391 -34.47 41.20 -6.32
N SER A 392 -35.35 41.93 -6.99
CA SER A 392 -36.65 42.33 -6.45
C SER A 392 -37.71 41.22 -6.48
N GLU A 393 -37.50 40.15 -7.25
CA GLU A 393 -38.46 39.05 -7.46
C GLU A 393 -37.80 37.69 -7.21
N PRO A 394 -37.63 37.28 -5.93
CA PRO A 394 -36.88 36.09 -5.56
C PRO A 394 -37.46 34.79 -6.14
N ASP A 395 -38.78 34.68 -6.24
CA ASP A 395 -39.45 33.48 -6.78
C ASP A 395 -39.12 33.28 -8.27
N VAL A 396 -39.15 34.36 -9.05
CA VAL A 396 -38.80 34.32 -10.47
C VAL A 396 -37.33 33.95 -10.67
N ARG A 397 -36.45 34.43 -9.79
CA ARG A 397 -35.04 34.07 -9.80
C ARG A 397 -34.83 32.59 -9.51
N GLN A 398 -35.53 32.02 -8.53
CA GLN A 398 -35.42 30.60 -8.20
C GLN A 398 -35.90 29.71 -9.35
N THR A 399 -37.06 30.03 -9.94
CA THR A 399 -37.59 29.31 -11.11
C THR A 399 -36.63 29.40 -12.30
N TRP A 400 -36.12 30.60 -12.61
CA TRP A 400 -35.15 30.80 -13.68
C TRP A 400 -33.85 29.99 -13.48
N LEU A 401 -33.31 29.95 -12.25
CA LEU A 401 -32.13 29.15 -11.93
C LEU A 401 -32.37 27.65 -12.10
N LYS A 402 -33.55 27.16 -11.67
CA LYS A 402 -33.94 25.76 -11.81
C LYS A 402 -34.08 25.37 -13.29
N GLU A 403 -34.79 26.16 -14.08
CA GLU A 403 -34.98 25.90 -15.52
C GLU A 403 -33.64 25.94 -16.27
N ARG A 404 -32.75 26.88 -15.96
CA ARG A 404 -31.41 26.92 -16.58
C ARG A 404 -30.52 25.75 -16.15
N ALA A 405 -30.61 25.31 -14.90
CA ALA A 405 -29.91 24.11 -14.45
C ALA A 405 -30.40 22.88 -15.22
N MET A 406 -31.72 22.72 -15.38
CA MET A 406 -32.32 21.64 -16.17
C MET A 406 -31.93 21.71 -17.65
N ALA A 407 -31.93 22.90 -18.25
CA ALA A 407 -31.50 23.10 -19.64
C ALA A 407 -30.03 22.71 -19.85
N LYS A 408 -29.13 23.10 -18.93
CA LYS A 408 -27.71 22.70 -18.97
C LYS A 408 -27.53 21.21 -18.82
N VAL A 409 -28.28 20.56 -17.92
CA VAL A 409 -28.27 19.08 -17.80
C VAL A 409 -28.68 18.45 -19.13
N LYS A 410 -29.78 18.92 -19.75
CA LYS A 410 -30.27 18.39 -21.03
C LYS A 410 -29.25 18.56 -22.16
N GLU A 411 -28.60 19.71 -22.24
CA GLU A 411 -27.53 19.99 -23.20
C GLU A 411 -26.34 19.03 -23.04
N HIS A 412 -25.81 18.90 -21.83
CA HIS A 412 -24.66 18.02 -21.57
C HIS A 412 -25.00 16.54 -21.77
N ARG A 413 -26.23 16.13 -21.39
CA ARG A 413 -26.75 14.79 -21.70
C ARG A 413 -26.81 14.55 -23.21
N ALA A 414 -27.30 15.51 -23.99
CA ALA A 414 -27.40 15.40 -25.44
C ALA A 414 -26.02 15.24 -26.10
N ILE A 415 -25.02 16.02 -25.66
CA ILE A 415 -23.64 15.90 -26.17
C ILE A 415 -23.04 14.53 -25.84
N TRP A 416 -23.26 14.03 -24.61
CA TRP A 416 -22.79 12.72 -24.19
C TRP A 416 -23.45 11.59 -25.00
N VAL A 417 -24.77 11.65 -25.20
CA VAL A 417 -25.53 10.67 -26.00
C VAL A 417 -25.13 10.71 -27.47
N ALA A 418 -24.91 11.89 -28.04
CA ALA A 418 -24.43 12.03 -29.42
C ALA A 418 -23.07 11.35 -29.62
N ALA A 419 -22.14 11.52 -28.67
CA ALA A 419 -20.84 10.86 -28.71
C ALA A 419 -20.94 9.33 -28.55
N MET A 420 -21.92 8.86 -27.78
CA MET A 420 -22.21 7.42 -27.61
C MET A 420 -22.80 6.80 -28.88
N ASN A 421 -23.74 7.50 -29.53
CA ASN A 421 -24.41 7.02 -30.74
C ASN A 421 -23.52 7.06 -31.98
N HIS A 422 -22.56 8.00 -32.03
CA HIS A 422 -21.63 8.11 -33.15
C HIS A 422 -20.74 6.87 -33.31
N ASP A 423 -20.42 6.16 -32.22
CA ASP A 423 -19.61 4.95 -32.27
C ASP A 423 -19.97 4.00 -31.12
N PRO A 424 -20.89 3.04 -31.36
CA PRO A 424 -21.38 2.11 -30.35
C PRO A 424 -20.32 1.18 -29.75
N LYS A 425 -19.11 1.12 -30.34
CA LYS A 425 -18.00 0.28 -29.84
C LYS A 425 -17.11 1.00 -28.83
N ARG A 426 -17.24 2.32 -28.68
CA ARG A 426 -16.41 3.10 -27.74
C ARG A 426 -16.74 2.79 -26.31
N SER A 427 -15.69 2.70 -25.51
CA SER A 427 -15.77 2.59 -24.07
C SER A 427 -16.03 3.94 -23.40
N PRO A 428 -16.59 3.98 -22.18
CA PRO A 428 -16.73 5.21 -21.41
C PRO A 428 -15.43 6.00 -21.22
N LYS A 429 -14.28 5.32 -21.25
CA LYS A 429 -12.96 5.93 -21.14
C LYS A 429 -12.61 6.74 -22.39
N GLU A 430 -12.84 6.18 -23.57
CA GLU A 430 -12.54 6.84 -24.85
C GLU A 430 -13.43 8.08 -25.05
N ILE A 431 -14.72 7.99 -24.69
CA ILE A 431 -15.62 9.15 -24.74
C ILE A 431 -15.18 10.24 -23.74
N ARG A 432 -14.73 9.86 -22.55
CA ARG A 432 -14.17 10.81 -21.56
C ARG A 432 -12.92 11.51 -22.07
N GLU A 433 -12.05 10.82 -22.81
CA GLU A 433 -10.84 11.41 -23.40
C GLU A 433 -11.20 12.42 -24.51
N CYS A 434 -12.25 12.16 -25.29
CA CYS A 434 -12.76 13.10 -26.29
C CYS A 434 -13.52 14.30 -25.68
N LEU A 435 -14.27 14.08 -24.59
CA LEU A 435 -15.16 15.08 -23.98
C LEU A 435 -14.91 15.25 -22.46
N PRO A 436 -13.69 15.66 -22.04
CA PRO A 436 -13.34 15.73 -20.63
C PRO A 436 -14.19 16.76 -19.85
N GLY A 437 -14.54 17.88 -20.50
CA GLY A 437 -15.37 18.93 -19.90
C GLY A 437 -16.80 18.48 -19.62
N VAL A 438 -17.43 17.81 -20.59
CA VAL A 438 -18.82 17.30 -20.46
C VAL A 438 -18.91 16.23 -19.39
N TYR A 439 -17.94 15.30 -19.38
CA TYR A 439 -17.87 14.25 -18.35
C TYR A 439 -17.72 14.84 -16.94
N ALA A 440 -16.76 15.77 -16.76
CA ALA A 440 -16.52 16.39 -15.45
C ALA A 440 -17.71 17.24 -14.97
N TRP A 441 -18.48 17.81 -15.90
CA TRP A 441 -19.68 18.56 -15.57
C TRP A 441 -20.83 17.63 -15.15
N LEU A 442 -21.13 16.59 -15.93
CA LEU A 442 -22.17 15.60 -15.60
C LEU A 442 -21.85 14.85 -14.30
N TYR A 443 -20.59 14.50 -14.05
CA TYR A 443 -20.19 13.85 -12.81
C TYR A 443 -20.53 14.67 -11.56
N ARG A 444 -20.46 16.00 -11.63
CA ARG A 444 -20.74 16.90 -10.49
C ARG A 444 -22.22 17.26 -10.35
N ASN A 445 -22.97 17.27 -11.46
CA ASN A 445 -24.34 17.80 -11.49
C ASN A 445 -25.41 16.72 -11.73
N ASP A 446 -25.03 15.52 -12.19
CA ASP A 446 -25.95 14.47 -12.61
C ASP A 446 -25.28 13.07 -12.65
N LEU A 447 -24.73 12.66 -11.51
CA LEU A 447 -23.92 11.45 -11.37
C LEU A 447 -24.71 10.17 -11.67
N GLU A 448 -25.94 10.07 -11.20
CA GLU A 448 -26.75 8.86 -11.29
C GLU A 448 -27.08 8.50 -12.74
N TRP A 449 -27.45 9.50 -13.54
CA TRP A 449 -27.69 9.33 -14.98
C TRP A 449 -26.42 8.96 -15.74
N LEU A 450 -25.27 9.56 -15.41
CA LEU A 450 -23.99 9.23 -16.04
C LEU A 450 -23.57 7.78 -15.73
N LEU A 451 -23.74 7.34 -14.48
CA LEU A 451 -23.39 5.97 -14.06
C LEU A 451 -24.35 4.91 -14.62
N SER A 452 -25.63 5.24 -14.85
CA SER A 452 -26.56 4.31 -15.50
C SER A 452 -26.18 4.12 -16.98
N ARG A 453 -25.90 5.20 -17.70
CA ARG A 453 -25.53 5.13 -19.13
C ARG A 453 -24.18 4.48 -19.36
N THR A 454 -23.19 4.77 -18.53
CA THR A 454 -21.86 4.13 -18.65
C THR A 454 -21.87 2.64 -18.32
N ARG A 455 -22.85 2.14 -17.56
CA ARG A 455 -23.05 0.70 -17.31
C ARG A 455 -23.59 -0.06 -18.53
N GLU A 456 -24.34 0.62 -19.40
CA GLU A 456 -24.88 0.05 -20.64
C GLU A 456 -23.83 -0.02 -21.78
N MET A 457 -22.67 0.62 -21.60
CA MET A 457 -21.62 0.70 -22.61
C MET A 457 -20.61 -0.46 -22.55
N PRO A 458 -19.96 -0.82 -23.67
CA PRO A 458 -18.89 -1.82 -23.67
C PRO A 458 -17.76 -1.45 -22.70
N SER A 459 -17.39 -2.39 -21.83
CA SER A 459 -16.27 -2.16 -20.92
C SER A 459 -14.96 -2.17 -21.70
N GLY A 460 -14.29 -1.03 -21.81
CA GLY A 460 -12.94 -0.91 -22.41
C GLY A 460 -11.82 -1.55 -21.56
N ARG A 461 -12.17 -2.35 -20.55
CA ARG A 461 -11.21 -3.04 -19.69
C ARG A 461 -10.56 -4.18 -20.49
N ARG A 462 -9.46 -3.87 -21.17
CA ARG A 462 -8.46 -4.88 -21.51
C ARG A 462 -7.85 -5.34 -20.18
N GLY A 463 -8.01 -6.61 -19.82
CA GLY A 463 -7.37 -7.16 -18.63
C GLY A 463 -5.86 -6.89 -18.65
N ASN A 464 -5.25 -6.73 -17.47
CA ASN A 464 -3.83 -6.36 -17.26
C ASN A 464 -2.81 -7.26 -18.01
N HIS A 465 -3.24 -8.33 -18.66
CA HIS A 465 -2.40 -9.31 -19.35
C HIS A 465 -2.80 -9.60 -20.81
N ALA A 466 -3.67 -8.79 -21.42
CA ALA A 466 -4.16 -9.04 -22.78
C ALA A 466 -3.07 -8.96 -23.88
N SER A 467 -1.92 -8.33 -23.59
CA SER A 467 -0.77 -8.24 -24.51
C SER A 467 0.41 -9.09 -24.07
N VAL A 468 0.23 -10.03 -23.13
CA VAL A 468 1.35 -10.85 -22.63
C VAL A 468 1.60 -11.98 -23.62
N ASP A 469 2.74 -11.91 -24.30
CA ASP A 469 3.29 -13.01 -25.09
C ASP A 469 3.76 -14.13 -24.14
N TRP A 470 2.89 -15.11 -23.96
CA TRP A 470 3.15 -16.26 -23.09
C TRP A 470 4.19 -17.21 -23.69
N ALA A 471 4.34 -17.25 -25.02
CA ALA A 471 5.33 -18.10 -25.67
C ALA A 471 6.74 -17.59 -25.39
N ARG A 472 6.96 -16.28 -25.56
CA ARG A 472 8.26 -15.66 -25.23
C ARG A 472 8.61 -15.76 -23.75
N ARG A 473 7.60 -15.67 -22.85
CA ARG A 473 7.83 -15.86 -21.41
C ARG A 473 8.14 -17.30 -21.04
N ASP A 474 7.57 -18.26 -21.75
CA ASP A 474 7.90 -19.67 -21.56
C ASP A 474 9.33 -19.96 -22.02
N GLU A 475 9.77 -19.36 -23.14
CA GLU A 475 11.16 -19.46 -23.59
C GLU A 475 12.14 -18.91 -22.58
N ALA A 476 11.94 -17.66 -22.16
CA ALA A 476 12.85 -17.00 -21.22
C ALA A 476 12.89 -17.72 -19.85
N LEU A 477 11.79 -18.35 -19.44
CA LEU A 477 11.76 -19.13 -18.21
C LEU A 477 12.48 -20.47 -18.38
N LEU A 478 12.31 -21.13 -19.52
CA LEU A 478 13.03 -22.36 -19.85
C LEU A 478 14.54 -22.12 -19.87
N GLU A 479 15.01 -21.11 -20.59
CA GLU A 479 16.43 -20.73 -20.66
C GLU A 479 17.02 -20.49 -19.27
N LEU A 480 16.29 -19.76 -18.41
CA LEU A 480 16.71 -19.51 -17.03
C LEU A 480 16.83 -20.82 -16.23
N VAL A 481 15.86 -21.73 -16.36
CA VAL A 481 15.88 -23.02 -15.66
C VAL A 481 17.02 -23.90 -16.16
N GLU A 482 17.25 -23.98 -17.46
CA GLU A 482 18.36 -24.74 -18.07
C GLU A 482 19.71 -24.23 -17.58
N LEU A 483 19.91 -22.92 -17.60
CA LEU A 483 21.14 -22.29 -17.12
C LEU A 483 21.40 -22.61 -15.64
N LYS A 484 20.38 -22.50 -14.78
CA LYS A 484 20.53 -22.83 -13.35
C LYS A 484 20.73 -24.32 -13.08
N VAL A 485 20.18 -25.19 -13.92
CA VAL A 485 20.43 -26.64 -13.85
C VAL A 485 21.88 -26.96 -14.22
N LEU A 486 22.44 -26.29 -15.23
CA LEU A 486 23.84 -26.45 -15.61
C LEU A 486 24.78 -26.00 -14.48
N GLU A 487 24.56 -24.80 -13.93
CA GLU A 487 25.35 -24.30 -12.79
C GLU A 487 25.33 -25.27 -11.58
N LEU A 488 24.17 -25.86 -11.28
CA LEU A 488 24.03 -26.84 -10.19
C LEU A 488 24.81 -28.15 -10.46
N LYS A 489 24.81 -28.62 -11.71
CA LYS A 489 25.55 -29.83 -12.10
C LYS A 489 27.05 -29.60 -12.15
N GLU A 490 27.50 -28.40 -12.52
CA GLU A 490 28.92 -28.03 -12.50
C GLU A 490 29.46 -27.94 -11.07
N THR A 491 28.66 -27.40 -10.15
CA THR A 491 29.06 -27.24 -8.74
C THR A 491 28.99 -28.54 -7.95
N GLU A 492 27.95 -29.37 -8.15
CA GLU A 492 27.77 -30.64 -7.45
C GLU A 492 27.19 -31.72 -8.40
N PRO A 493 28.05 -32.42 -9.18
CA PRO A 493 27.61 -33.33 -10.26
C PRO A 493 26.73 -34.49 -9.81
N SER A 494 26.89 -34.92 -8.56
CA SER A 494 26.18 -36.04 -7.94
C SER A 494 24.89 -35.63 -7.23
N ARG A 495 24.58 -34.33 -7.13
CA ARG A 495 23.39 -33.86 -6.42
C ARG A 495 22.13 -34.07 -7.25
N LYS A 496 21.18 -34.82 -6.71
CA LYS A 496 19.87 -35.02 -7.33
C LYS A 496 19.11 -33.69 -7.39
N ILE A 497 18.69 -33.30 -8.59
CA ILE A 497 17.89 -32.09 -8.78
C ILE A 497 16.46 -32.39 -8.34
N ILE A 498 16.00 -31.69 -7.32
CA ILE A 498 14.63 -31.77 -6.80
C ILE A 498 13.94 -30.42 -6.93
N ARG A 499 12.60 -30.42 -7.01
CA ARG A 499 11.78 -29.20 -7.19
C ARG A 499 12.14 -28.07 -6.23
N SER A 500 12.44 -28.40 -4.98
CA SER A 500 12.80 -27.41 -3.96
C SER A 500 14.05 -26.60 -4.34
N ILE A 501 15.05 -27.25 -4.94
CA ILE A 501 16.31 -26.61 -5.35
C ILE A 501 16.04 -25.69 -6.54
N LEU A 502 15.25 -26.15 -7.52
CA LEU A 502 14.92 -25.35 -8.70
C LEU A 502 14.08 -24.12 -8.38
N PHE A 503 13.13 -24.22 -7.44
CA PHE A 503 12.37 -23.05 -7.00
C PHE A 503 13.25 -22.04 -6.26
N PHE A 504 14.31 -22.51 -5.60
CA PHE A 504 15.28 -21.64 -4.96
C PHE A 504 16.17 -20.92 -5.98
N THR A 505 16.79 -21.67 -6.90
CA THR A 505 17.69 -21.09 -7.91
C THR A 505 16.96 -20.31 -8.99
N CYS A 506 15.69 -20.63 -9.25
CA CYS A 506 14.80 -19.92 -10.17
C CYS A 506 13.53 -19.43 -9.45
N PRO A 507 13.59 -18.32 -8.69
CA PRO A 507 12.42 -17.74 -8.03
C PRO A 507 11.17 -17.52 -8.92
N PRO A 508 11.27 -17.10 -10.21
CA PRO A 508 10.07 -16.92 -11.04
C PRO A 508 9.40 -18.24 -11.49
N LEU A 509 10.05 -19.39 -11.28
CA LEU A 509 9.56 -20.69 -11.74
C LEU A 509 8.26 -21.11 -11.05
N ALA A 510 8.22 -20.99 -9.73
CA ALA A 510 7.10 -21.51 -8.96
C ALA A 510 5.79 -20.70 -9.15
N PRO A 511 5.80 -19.34 -9.19
CA PRO A 511 4.62 -18.56 -9.57
C PRO A 511 4.15 -18.85 -11.01
N ALA A 512 5.09 -19.05 -11.94
CA ALA A 512 4.77 -19.39 -13.33
C ALA A 512 4.00 -20.72 -13.45
N LEU A 513 4.34 -21.68 -12.59
CA LEU A 513 3.74 -23.01 -12.57
C LEU A 513 2.43 -23.13 -11.77
N GLU A 514 1.94 -22.05 -11.15
CA GLU A 514 0.63 -22.06 -10.47
C GLU A 514 -0.51 -22.29 -11.47
N ASN A 515 -0.43 -21.67 -12.65
CA ASN A 515 -1.43 -21.87 -13.69
C ASN A 515 -1.06 -23.08 -14.56
N ARG A 516 -1.87 -24.15 -14.45
CA ARG A 516 -1.64 -25.44 -15.15
C ARG A 516 -1.61 -25.34 -16.67
N HIS A 517 -2.25 -24.31 -17.24
CA HIS A 517 -2.39 -24.13 -18.68
C HIS A 517 -1.32 -23.22 -19.30
N ARG A 518 -0.34 -22.76 -18.50
CA ARG A 518 0.75 -21.89 -18.96
C ARG A 518 2.10 -22.58 -18.79
N TYR A 519 3.08 -22.12 -19.57
CA TYR A 519 4.46 -22.59 -19.57
C TYR A 519 4.65 -24.07 -20.00
N PRO A 520 4.06 -24.51 -21.14
CA PRO A 520 4.15 -25.90 -21.59
C PRO A 520 5.59 -26.40 -21.82
N ARG A 521 6.49 -25.60 -22.40
CA ARG A 521 7.88 -26.00 -22.68
C ARG A 521 8.68 -26.15 -21.39
N THR A 522 8.61 -25.16 -20.50
CA THR A 522 9.24 -25.23 -19.18
C THR A 522 8.75 -26.46 -18.40
N ARG A 523 7.44 -26.75 -18.45
CA ARG A 523 6.85 -27.94 -17.78
C ARG A 523 7.34 -29.26 -18.37
N ALA A 524 7.46 -29.35 -19.69
CA ALA A 524 7.96 -30.55 -20.34
C ALA A 524 9.41 -30.84 -19.93
N TYR A 525 10.25 -29.81 -19.92
CA TYR A 525 11.63 -29.90 -19.44
C TYR A 525 11.71 -30.37 -17.98
N LEU A 526 10.93 -29.75 -17.08
CA LEU A 526 10.89 -30.13 -15.67
C LEU A 526 10.41 -31.57 -15.43
N LYS A 527 9.53 -32.12 -16.27
CA LYS A 527 9.11 -33.52 -16.18
C LYS A 527 10.21 -34.51 -16.58
N GLY A 528 11.12 -34.10 -17.46
CA GLY A 528 12.28 -34.91 -17.83
C GLY A 528 13.43 -34.85 -16.82
N LEU A 529 13.43 -33.83 -15.95
CA LEU A 529 14.52 -33.55 -15.02
C LEU A 529 14.28 -34.06 -13.59
N ILE A 530 13.02 -34.16 -13.17
CA ILE A 530 12.57 -34.52 -11.80
C ILE A 530 11.78 -35.83 -11.87
#